data_AF-K6DTC7-F1
#
_entry.id   AF-K6DTC7-F1
#
_cell.length_a   1.000
_cell.length_b   1.000
_cell.length_c   1.000
_cell.angle_alpha   90.00
_cell.angle_beta   90.00
_cell.angle_gamma   90.00
#
_symmetry.space_group_name_H-M   'P 1'
#
loop_
_entity.id
_entity.type
_entity.pdbx_description
1 polymer ?
#
loop_
_entity_poly.entity_id
_entity_poly.type
_entity_poly.pdbx_seq_one_letter_code
_entity_poly.pdbx_strand_id
1 'polypeptide(L)' 'MDAQVKNKVQTIIAELNAIARELDEISQGINREFKGIGAVQCASSLQSAAGKYRAVTHELRKI' A
#
# COMPACT_ATOMS: atom_id res chain seq x y z
N MET A 1 -2.00 3.16 25.89
CA MET A 1 -2.28 1.90 25.16
C MET A 1 -1.46 0.79 25.78
N ASP A 2 -2.03 -0.40 25.94
CA ASP A 2 -1.30 -1.58 26.44
C ASP A 2 -0.11 -1.94 25.52
N ALA A 3 0.98 -2.44 26.09
CA ALA A 3 2.22 -2.70 25.34
C ALA A 3 2.05 -3.80 24.29
N GLN A 4 1.24 -4.82 24.57
CA GLN A 4 0.92 -5.87 23.61
C GLN A 4 0.09 -5.32 22.45
N VAL A 5 -0.88 -4.44 22.75
CA VAL A 5 -1.68 -3.76 21.73
C VAL A 5 -0.80 -2.85 20.86
N LYS A 6 0.13 -2.10 21.47
CA LYS A 6 1.09 -1.26 20.73
C LYS A 6 1.95 -2.07 19.76
N ASN A 7 2.48 -3.21 20.20
CA ASN A 7 3.28 -4.07 19.33
C ASN A 7 2.45 -4.63 18.17
N LYS A 8 1.20 -5.06 18.42
CA LYS A 8 0.30 -5.52 17.35
C LYS A 8 0.03 -4.42 16.32
N VAL A 9 -0.25 -3.19 16.77
CA VAL A 9 -0.45 -2.04 15.87
C VAL A 9 0.80 -1.77 15.03
N GLN A 10 2.00 -1.87 15.61
CA GLN A 10 3.25 -1.72 14.88
C GLN A 10 3.46 -2.81 13.82
N THR A 11 3.15 -4.07 14.13
CA THR A 11 3.19 -5.17 13.15
C THR A 11 2.24 -4.91 12.00
N ILE A 12 0.99 -4.54 12.29
CA ILE A 12 -0.01 -4.21 11.27
C ILE A 12 0.49 -3.06 10.39
N ILE A 13 1.05 -2.00 10.98
CA ILE A 13 1.65 -0.89 10.22
C ILE A 13 2.77 -1.38 9.29
N ALA A 14 3.62 -2.31 9.74
CA ALA A 14 4.69 -2.85 8.90
C ALA A 14 4.13 -3.64 7.71
N GLU A 15 3.15 -4.50 7.94
CA GLU A 15 2.48 -5.29 6.89
C GLU A 15 1.75 -4.39 5.88
N LEU A 16 1.02 -3.37 6.33
CA LEU A 16 0.34 -2.43 5.44
C LEU A 16 1.31 -1.65 4.55
N ASN A 17 2.49 -1.29 5.08
CA ASN A 17 3.54 -0.64 4.30
C ASN A 17 4.16 -1.58 3.27
N ALA A 18 4.32 -2.87 3.60
CA ALA A 18 4.80 -3.88 2.66
C ALA A 18 3.82 -4.06 1.49
N ILE A 19 2.53 -4.23 1.78
CA ILE A 19 1.48 -4.34 0.75
C ILE A 19 1.45 -3.09 -0.13
N ALA A 20 1.51 -1.90 0.46
CA ALA A 20 1.53 -0.66 -0.32
C ALA A 20 2.75 -0.55 -1.25
N ARG A 21 3.91 -1.09 -0.84
CA ARG A 21 5.12 -1.11 -1.66
C ARG A 21 5.00 -2.11 -2.80
N GLU A 22 4.52 -3.33 -2.53
CA GLU A 22 4.32 -4.36 -3.55
C GLU A 22 3.32 -3.87 -4.63
N LEU A 23 2.25 -3.20 -4.23
CA LEU A 23 1.29 -2.62 -5.18
C LEU A 23 1.92 -1.54 -6.08
N ASP A 24 2.82 -0.72 -5.55
CA ASP A 24 3.55 0.27 -6.35
C ASP A 24 4.56 -0.39 -7.30
N GLU A 25 5.24 -1.45 -6.85
CA GLU A 25 6.16 -2.22 -7.69
C GLU A 25 5.42 -2.87 -8.86
N ILE A 26 4.27 -3.49 -8.61
CA ILE A 26 3.41 -4.07 -9.65
C ILE A 26 2.92 -2.97 -10.60
N SER A 27 2.45 -1.84 -10.07
CA SER A 27 2.01 -0.71 -10.89
C SER A 27 3.11 -0.18 -11.83
N GLN A 28 4.33 -0.06 -11.31
CA GLN A 28 5.50 0.35 -12.10
C GLN A 28 5.87 -0.71 -13.14
N GLY A 29 5.80 -2.00 -12.80
CA GLY A 29 5.99 -3.11 -13.73
C GLY A 29 5.00 -3.05 -14.88
N ILE A 30 3.71 -2.86 -14.59
CA ILE A 30 2.65 -2.71 -15.60
C ILE A 30 2.93 -1.51 -16.52
N ASN A 31 3.31 -0.36 -15.98
CA ASN A 31 3.63 0.83 -16.78
C ASN A 31 4.84 0.62 -17.71
N ARG A 32 5.79 -0.24 -17.33
CA ARG A 32 7.00 -0.51 -18.14
C ARG A 32 6.78 -1.59 -19.18
N GLU A 33 6.11 -2.67 -18.81
CA GLU A 33 6.05 -3.91 -19.60
C GLU A 33 4.75 -4.04 -20.41
N PHE A 34 3.66 -3.43 -19.94
CA PHE A 34 2.35 -3.61 -20.55
C PHE A 34 2.08 -2.54 -21.62
N LYS A 35 2.26 -2.88 -22.90
CA LYS A 35 1.95 -2.01 -24.06
C LYS A 35 0.52 -2.24 -24.59
N GLY A 36 -0.47 -2.10 -23.72
CA GLY A 36 -1.89 -2.32 -24.05
C GLY A 36 -2.80 -1.17 -23.62
N ILE A 37 -3.98 -1.07 -24.25
CA ILE A 37 -5.05 -0.16 -23.83
C ILE A 37 -5.49 -0.59 -22.42
N GLY A 38 -5.38 0.31 -21.44
CA GLY A 38 -5.73 0.03 -20.04
C GLY A 38 -4.54 -0.15 -19.09
N ALA A 39 -3.29 -0.20 -19.57
CA ALA A 39 -2.09 -0.26 -18.72
C ALA A 39 -2.06 0.89 -17.70
N VAL A 40 -2.29 2.12 -18.18
CA VAL A 40 -2.34 3.33 -17.34
C VAL A 40 -3.45 3.25 -16.28
N GLN A 41 -4.64 2.77 -16.66
CA GLN A 41 -5.77 2.69 -15.73
C GLN A 41 -5.55 1.61 -14.66
N CYS A 42 -4.96 0.47 -15.04
CA CYS A 42 -4.59 -0.59 -14.10
C CYS A 42 -3.51 -0.12 -13.11
N ALA A 43 -2.43 0.47 -13.63
CA ALA A 43 -1.35 1.04 -12.84
C ALA A 43 -1.86 2.12 -11.86
N SER A 44 -2.73 3.01 -12.34
CA SER A 44 -3.36 4.06 -11.53
C SER A 44 -4.28 3.49 -10.44
N SER A 45 -4.98 2.39 -10.72
CA SER A 45 -5.87 1.74 -9.74
C SER A 45 -5.05 1.07 -8.62
N LEU A 46 -3.92 0.46 -8.96
CA LEU A 46 -2.99 -0.13 -8.00
C LEU A 46 -2.33 0.94 -7.12
N GLN A 47 -1.87 2.05 -7.71
CA GLN A 47 -1.35 3.19 -6.95
C GLN A 47 -2.40 3.78 -6.01
N SER A 48 -3.65 3.87 -6.47
CA SER A 48 -4.77 4.34 -5.64
C SER A 48 -5.02 3.39 -4.46
N ALA A 49 -4.93 2.08 -4.68
CA ALA A 49 -5.03 1.08 -3.62
C ALA A 49 -3.88 1.23 -2.61
N ALA A 50 -2.62 1.33 -3.08
CA ALA A 50 -1.46 1.59 -2.23
C ALA A 50 -1.63 2.86 -1.37
N GLY A 51 -2.18 3.93 -1.96
CA GLY A 51 -2.54 5.15 -1.25
C GLY A 51 -3.52 4.93 -0.10
N LYS A 52 -4.53 4.07 -0.26
CA LYS A 52 -5.48 3.72 0.81
C LYS A 52 -4.80 2.99 1.97
N TYR A 53 -3.91 2.03 1.68
CA TYR A 53 -3.12 1.36 2.72
C TYR A 53 -2.23 2.33 3.51
N ARG A 54 -1.65 3.32 2.83
CA ARG A 54 -0.88 4.40 3.48
C ARG A 54 -1.76 5.31 4.33
N ALA A 55 -2.98 5.61 3.90
CA ALA A 55 -3.93 6.41 4.68
C ALA A 55 -4.30 5.68 5.98
N VAL A 56 -4.61 4.38 5.92
CA VAL A 56 -4.86 3.57 7.12
C VAL A 56 -3.64 3.57 8.04
N THR A 57 -2.45 3.39 7.47
CA THR A 57 -1.19 3.48 8.25
C THR A 57 -1.03 4.82 8.95
N HIS A 58 -1.38 5.92 8.28
CA HIS A 58 -1.31 7.26 8.85
C HIS A 58 -2.28 7.43 10.03
N GLU A 59 -3.50 6.90 9.92
CA GLU A 59 -4.46 6.93 11.04
C GLU A 59 -4.03 6.03 12.20
N LEU A 60 -3.52 4.82 11.92
CA LEU A 60 -3.02 3.91 12.96
C LEU A 60 -1.85 4.50 13.76
N ARG A 61 -1.03 5.37 13.15
CA ARG A 61 0.07 6.06 13.84
C ARG A 61 -0.39 7.17 14.79
N LYS A 62 -1.64 7.62 14.70
CA LYS A 62 -2.21 8.64 15.59
C LYS A 62 -2.79 8.05 16.88
N ILE A 63 -2.91 6.72 16.96
CA ILE A 63 -3.43 5.94 18.10
C ILE A 63 -2.28 5.54 19.02
#